data_AF-A0A382DNH4-F1
#
_entry.id   AF-A0A382DNH4-F1
#
_cell.length_a   1.000
_cell.length_b   1.000
_cell.length_c   1.000
_cell.angle_alpha   90.00
_cell.angle_beta   90.00
_cell.angle_gamma   90.00
#
_symmetry.space_group_name_H-M   'P 1'
#
loop_
_entity.id
_entity.type
_entity.pdbx_description
1 polymer ?
#
loop_
_entity_poly.entity_id
_entity_poly.type
_entity_poly.pdbx_seq_one_letter_code
_entity_poly.pdbx_strand_id
1 'polypeptide(L)' 'FTKMKIMAAGGVATICHLRQMALSGVEASIVGRALYTGDIKLREAIDELKYFDS' A
#
# COMPACT_ATOMS: atom_id res chain seq x y z
N PHE A 1 -16.87 12.32 -17.41
CA PHE A 1 -15.55 11.91 -16.90
C PHE A 1 -15.74 10.78 -15.90
N THR A 2 -15.29 9.57 -16.20
CA THR A 2 -15.37 8.42 -15.28
C THR A 2 -14.15 8.42 -14.35
N LYS A 3 -14.35 8.54 -13.03
CA LYS A 3 -13.31 8.27 -12.04
C LYS A 3 -13.02 6.77 -12.05
N MET A 4 -11.90 6.35 -12.63
CA MET A 4 -11.42 4.98 -12.52
C MET A 4 -10.73 4.81 -11.16
N LYS A 5 -11.22 3.84 -10.38
CA LYS A 5 -10.59 3.42 -9.13
C LYS A 5 -9.56 2.35 -9.46
N ILE A 6 -8.28 2.66 -9.28
CA ILE A 6 -7.18 1.73 -9.57
C ILE A 6 -6.84 0.97 -8.29
N MET A 7 -6.86 -0.37 -8.35
CA MET A 7 -6.32 -1.22 -7.29
C MET A 7 -5.03 -1.89 -7.78
N ALA A 8 -3.97 -1.80 -6.98
CA ALA A 8 -2.73 -2.52 -7.23
C ALA A 8 -2.75 -3.87 -6.50
N ALA A 9 -2.52 -4.97 -7.21
CA ALA A 9 -2.47 -6.30 -6.62
C ALA A 9 -1.16 -7.00 -6.99
N GLY A 10 -0.29 -7.23 -6.01
CA GLY A 10 0.98 -7.94 -6.19
C GLY A 10 2.22 -7.04 -6.21
N GLY A 11 3.38 -7.65 -5.93
CA GLY A 11 4.68 -6.96 -5.92
C GLY A 11 4.96 -6.07 -4.71
N VAL A 12 4.07 -6.00 -3.72
CA VAL A 12 4.31 -5.23 -2.50
C VAL A 12 5.17 -6.04 -1.53
N ALA A 13 6.47 -5.77 -1.52
CA ALA A 13 7.45 -6.43 -0.67
C ALA A 13 7.93 -5.56 0.50
N THR A 14 7.75 -4.23 0.41
CA THR A 14 8.20 -3.27 1.42
C THR A 14 7.18 -2.17 1.64
N ILE A 15 7.26 -1.48 2.79
CA ILE A 15 6.46 -0.26 3.07
C ILE A 15 6.73 0.85 2.04
N CYS A 16 7.91 0.91 1.45
CA CYS A 16 8.24 1.91 0.44
C CYS A 16 7.38 1.76 -0.83
N HIS A 17 7.05 0.51 -1.23
CA HIS A 17 6.14 0.27 -2.34
C HIS A 17 4.73 0.81 -2.06
N LEU A 18 4.25 0.68 -0.81
CA LEU A 18 2.95 1.22 -0.40
C LEU A 18 2.91 2.75 -0.51
N ARG A 19 3.98 3.43 -0.10
CA ARG A 19 4.11 4.90 -0.25
C ARG A 19 4.09 5.32 -1.72
N GLN A 20 4.85 4.63 -2.57
CA GLN A 20 4.87 4.94 -4.01
C GLN A 20 3.50 4.73 -4.66
N MET A 21 2.77 3.69 -4.25
CA MET A 21 1.42 3.43 -4.74
C MET A 21 0.43 4.52 -4.29
N ALA A 22 0.51 4.96 -3.03
CA ALA A 22 -0.30 6.06 -2.51
C ALA A 22 -0.09 7.35 -3.32
N LEU A 23 1.16 7.65 -3.70
CA LEU A 23 1.49 8.80 -4.56
C LEU A 23 1.03 8.65 -6.02
N SER A 24 0.87 7.42 -6.50
CA SER A 24 0.56 7.14 -7.92
C SER A 24 -0.93 7.19 -8.27
N GLY A 25 -1.79 7.60 -7.33
CA GLY A 25 -3.25 7.64 -7.53
C GLY A 25 -3.93 6.28 -7.46
N VAL A 26 -3.28 5.28 -6.88
CA VAL A 26 -3.88 3.98 -6.56
C VAL A 26 -4.81 4.15 -5.36
N GLU A 27 -6.05 3.69 -5.48
CA GLU A 27 -7.05 3.77 -4.40
C GLU A 27 -6.81 2.71 -3.32
N ALA A 28 -6.32 1.54 -3.69
CA ALA A 28 -6.01 0.47 -2.74
C ALA A 28 -4.90 -0.47 -3.26
N SER A 29 -4.13 -1.04 -2.33
CA SER A 29 -3.11 -2.06 -2.63
C SER A 29 -3.40 -3.36 -1.89
N ILE A 30 -3.31 -4.50 -2.57
CA ILE A 30 -3.43 -5.83 -1.95
C ILE A 30 -2.05 -6.36 -1.58
N VAL A 31 -1.85 -6.64 -0.29
CA VAL A 31 -0.61 -7.21 0.26
C VAL A 31 -0.87 -8.65 0.69
N GLY A 32 -0.05 -9.58 0.20
CA GLY A 32 -0.14 -11.01 0.52
C GLY A 32 1.10 -11.49 1.27
N ARG A 33 1.96 -12.25 0.57
CA ARG A 33 3.15 -12.93 1.12
C ARG A 33 3.97 -12.08 2.10
N ALA A 34 4.23 -10.80 1.79
CA ALA A 34 5.03 -9.91 2.62
C ALA A 34 4.46 -9.69 4.04
N LEU A 35 3.14 -9.80 4.23
CA LEU A 35 2.52 -9.79 5.55
C LEU A 35 2.81 -11.08 6.33
N TYR A 36 2.81 -12.21 5.64
CA TYR A 36 3.02 -13.53 6.27
C TYR A 36 4.49 -13.80 6.59
N THR A 37 5.42 -13.27 5.79
CA THR A 37 6.87 -13.41 6.01
C THR A 37 7.42 -12.37 6.99
N GLY A 38 6.63 -11.36 7.35
CA GLY A 38 7.05 -10.29 8.27
C GLY A 38 7.85 -9.16 7.62
N ASP A 39 8.03 -9.20 6.29
CA ASP A 39 8.65 -8.11 5.52
C ASP A 39 7.83 -6.80 5.62
N ILE A 40 6.51 -6.94 5.81
CA ILE A 40 5.61 -5.84 6.14
C ILE A 40 4.84 -6.22 7.40
N LYS A 41 4.92 -5.39 8.44
CA LYS A 41 4.02 -5.51 9.59
C LYS A 41 2.79 -4.66 9.35
N LEU A 42 1.61 -5.28 9.45
CA LEU A 42 0.33 -4.61 9.19
C LEU A 42 0.16 -3.31 10.00
N ARG A 43 0.53 -3.34 11.28
CA ARG A 43 0.40 -2.18 12.16
C ARG A 43 1.30 -1.02 11.71
N GLU A 44 2.57 -1.30 11.47
CA GLU A 44 3.54 -0.31 10.98
C GLU A 44 3.09 0.27 9.64
N ALA A 45 2.61 -0.57 8.72
CA ALA A 45 2.09 -0.11 7.43
C ALA A 45 0.88 0.83 7.57
N ILE A 46 -0.07 0.53 8.46
CA ILE A 46 -1.25 1.38 8.68
C ILE A 46 -0.85 2.71 9.34
N ASP A 47 0.01 2.68 10.35
CA ASP A 47 0.48 3.89 11.03
C ASP A 47 1.25 4.78 10.03
N GLU A 48 2.21 4.22 9.30
CA GLU A 48 2.99 4.95 8.29
C GLU A 48 2.12 5.62 7.21
N LEU A 49 1.07 4.94 6.74
CA LEU A 49 0.17 5.49 5.72
C LEU A 49 -0.82 6.52 6.28
N LYS A 50 -1.24 6.37 7.55
CA LYS A 50 -2.10 7.38 8.21
C LYS A 50 -1.40 8.73 8.38
N TYR A 51 -0.15 8.72 8.80
CA TYR A 51 0.63 9.97 8.95
C TYR A 51 1.16 10.52 7.63
N PHE A 52 1.06 9.76 6.53
CA PHE A 52 1.44 10.22 5.20
C PHE A 52 0.40 11.16 4.57
N ASP A 53 -0.87 11.00 4.93
CA ASP A 53 -2.01 11.80 4.40
C ASP A 53 -2.34 13.03 5.28
N SER A 54 -1.61 13.25 6.39
CA SER A 54 -1.79 14.40 7.31
C SER A 54 -0.72 15.47 7.09
#